data_AF-A0A4S8KS45-F1
#
_entry.id   AF-A0A4S8KS45-F1
#
_cell.length_a   1.000
_cell.length_b   1.000
_cell.length_c   1.000
_cell.angle_alpha   90.00
_cell.angle_beta   90.00
_cell.angle_gamma   90.00
#
_symmetry.space_group_name_H-M   'P 1'
#
loop_
_entity.id
_entity.type
_entity.pdbx_description
1 polymer ?
#
loop_
_entity_poly.entity_id
_entity_poly.type
_entity_poly.pdbx_seq_one_letter_code
_entity_poly.pdbx_strand_id
1 'polypeptide(L)'
;MGSSKKNKLKKAFSPVSQPSTSPEIDDDELMDDLLAQLDSKDQTVQAESAKVLQEIEINQQANAAEKSQKKDSKSRFLARKAKKAAELASSYVPNDAAEDARLEKEAKQEEVDIKRVCDELGVQIYEINPDGHCLFSAVADQLALLSILPSSQANYATVRLTACNYIYSHPDDFLPFLPSANGEDGPGATREGLMSQREFESYCLSIRDTAVWGGEPEILALSRAYNIPIHVVQSGRPPIVIHNPTGTPYDGDMRDPRVVRISYHRRMYGLGEHYNSLRPKSMFAQLSQSIHNIVP
;
A
#
# COMPACT_ATOMS: atom_id res chain seq x y z
N MET A 1 63.50 37.22 50.62
CA MET A 1 62.56 38.33 50.91
C MET A 1 62.85 39.45 49.94
N GLY A 2 61.90 39.82 49.09
CA GLY A 2 62.14 40.76 47.98
C GLY A 2 60.87 41.04 47.16
N SER A 3 60.06 41.93 47.72
CA SER A 3 59.08 42.90 47.21
C SER A 3 58.74 43.06 45.71
N SER A 4 57.50 43.57 45.53
CA SER A 4 57.00 44.54 44.52
C SER A 4 56.37 44.00 43.23
N LYS A 5 55.33 44.59 42.61
CA LYS A 5 54.22 45.54 42.92
C LYS A 5 53.52 45.77 41.57
N LYS A 6 52.18 45.98 41.56
CA LYS A 6 51.40 46.81 40.59
C LYS A 6 51.25 46.31 39.14
N ASN A 7 50.25 46.66 38.32
CA ASN A 7 48.86 47.13 38.41
C ASN A 7 48.36 47.27 36.94
N LYS A 8 47.09 46.97 36.66
CA LYS A 8 46.15 47.65 35.73
C LYS A 8 46.63 48.15 34.33
N LEU A 9 45.90 47.77 33.26
CA LEU A 9 44.84 48.57 32.60
C LEU A 9 44.49 48.02 31.20
N LYS A 10 43.21 47.64 31.03
CA LYS A 10 42.56 47.47 29.73
C LYS A 10 42.27 48.86 29.15
N LYS A 11 42.57 49.06 27.87
CA LYS A 11 42.18 50.26 27.10
C LYS A 11 41.39 49.80 25.89
N ALA A 12 40.10 50.12 25.88
CA ALA A 12 39.24 50.05 24.71
C ALA A 12 39.42 51.34 23.89
N PHE A 13 39.39 51.25 22.56
CA PHE A 13 38.90 52.30 21.65
C PHE A 13 38.75 51.68 20.24
N SER A 14 37.51 51.49 19.79
CA SER A 14 37.10 51.42 18.38
C SER A 14 37.03 52.88 17.84
N PRO A 15 36.95 53.21 16.51
CA PRO A 15 35.93 52.67 15.60
C PRO A 15 36.19 52.68 14.04
N VAL A 16 35.18 52.14 13.34
CA VAL A 16 34.71 52.34 11.94
C VAL A 16 35.42 51.67 10.74
N SER A 17 34.63 50.81 10.05
CA SER A 17 34.30 50.82 8.60
C SER A 17 34.44 49.44 7.95
N GLN A 18 33.29 48.81 7.64
CA GLN A 18 33.17 47.67 6.72
C GLN A 18 33.47 48.11 5.27
N PRO A 19 33.68 47.17 4.33
CA PRO A 19 32.51 46.77 3.54
C PRO A 19 32.37 45.26 3.27
N SER A 20 31.10 44.85 3.33
CA SER A 20 30.40 43.82 2.54
C SER A 20 30.94 42.39 2.52
N THR A 21 30.42 41.57 3.44
CA THR A 21 30.16 40.15 3.16
C THR A 21 28.82 40.04 2.44
N SER A 22 28.82 39.51 1.22
CA SER A 22 27.64 38.91 0.60
C SER A 22 27.02 37.90 1.58
N PRO A 23 25.69 37.78 1.69
CA PRO A 23 25.10 36.80 2.59
C PRO A 23 25.47 35.40 2.09
N GLU A 24 26.37 34.73 2.80
CA GLU A 24 26.53 33.28 2.74
C GLU A 24 25.21 32.70 3.25
N ILE A 25 24.38 32.20 2.33
CA ILE A 25 23.21 31.42 2.71
C ILE A 25 23.73 30.13 3.33
N ASP A 26 23.33 29.82 4.56
CA ASP A 26 23.78 28.64 5.29
C ASP A 26 23.23 27.39 4.58
N ASP A 27 24.12 26.53 4.05
CA ASP A 27 23.77 25.30 3.34
C ASP A 27 22.87 24.38 4.20
N ASP A 28 22.96 24.49 5.54
CA ASP A 28 22.12 23.78 6.50
C ASP A 28 20.64 24.20 6.41
N GLU A 29 20.35 25.50 6.21
CA GLU A 29 18.99 26.07 6.18
C GLU A 29 18.29 25.77 4.84
N LEU A 30 19.03 25.83 3.74
CA LEU A 30 18.53 25.45 2.41
C LEU A 30 18.10 23.99 2.35
N MET A 31 18.86 23.11 3.00
CA MET A 31 18.58 21.68 3.04
C MET A 31 17.33 21.35 3.86
N ASP A 32 17.08 22.10 4.94
CA ASP A 32 15.85 21.94 5.73
C ASP A 32 14.63 22.46 4.98
N ASP A 33 14.75 23.54 4.21
CA ASP A 33 13.66 24.04 3.37
C ASP A 33 13.33 23.08 2.22
N LEU A 34 14.35 22.50 1.56
CA LEU A 34 14.17 21.47 0.53
C LEU A 34 13.49 20.20 1.07
N LEU A 35 13.79 19.79 2.30
CA LEU A 35 13.13 18.67 2.98
C LEU A 35 11.66 19.00 3.32
N ALA A 36 11.38 20.22 3.78
CA ALA A 36 10.01 20.65 4.05
C ALA A 36 9.17 20.72 2.76
N GLN A 37 9.79 21.09 1.62
CA GLN A 37 9.14 21.11 0.32
C GLN A 37 8.89 19.70 -0.25
N LEU A 38 9.75 18.72 0.04
CA LEU A 38 9.50 17.30 -0.26
C LEU A 38 8.27 16.75 0.48
N ASP A 39 7.99 17.25 1.69
CA ASP A 39 6.81 16.86 2.47
C ASP A 39 5.54 17.68 2.10
N SER A 40 5.64 18.57 1.11
CA SER A 40 4.51 19.39 0.65
C SER A 40 3.45 18.56 -0.10
N LYS A 41 2.19 19.00 -0.14
CA LYS A 41 1.11 18.29 -0.86
C LYS A 41 1.11 18.55 -2.38
N ASP A 42 2.01 19.40 -2.86
CA ASP A 42 2.05 19.82 -4.26
C ASP A 42 3.11 19.01 -5.01
N GLN A 43 2.66 18.16 -5.93
CA GLN A 43 3.52 17.27 -6.70
C GLN A 43 4.56 18.02 -7.55
N THR A 44 4.27 19.25 -8.01
CA THR A 44 5.26 20.01 -8.78
C THR A 44 6.38 20.52 -7.89
N VAL A 45 6.04 20.99 -6.69
CA VAL A 45 7.01 21.46 -5.69
C VAL A 45 7.86 20.28 -5.21
N GLN A 46 7.24 19.14 -4.91
CA GLN A 46 7.96 17.92 -4.51
C GLN A 46 8.96 17.46 -5.60
N ALA A 47 8.54 17.44 -6.86
CA ALA A 47 9.38 16.99 -7.97
C ALA A 47 10.55 17.95 -8.25
N GLU A 48 10.35 19.25 -8.11
CA GLU A 48 11.42 20.25 -8.25
C GLU A 48 12.43 20.14 -7.10
N SER A 49 11.98 20.02 -5.86
CA SER A 49 12.87 19.85 -4.69
C SER A 49 13.65 18.54 -4.74
N ALA A 50 13.03 17.45 -5.21
CA ALA A 50 13.71 16.16 -5.42
C ALA A 50 14.85 16.26 -6.45
N LYS A 51 14.63 16.94 -7.57
CA LYS A 51 15.66 17.17 -8.61
C LYS A 51 16.84 17.99 -8.08
N VAL A 52 16.56 19.06 -7.34
CA VAL A 52 17.60 19.92 -6.76
C VAL A 52 18.46 19.14 -5.77
N LEU A 53 17.86 18.28 -4.94
CA LEU A 53 18.58 17.42 -4.01
C LEU A 53 19.48 16.40 -4.71
N GLN A 54 19.03 15.86 -5.84
CA GLN A 54 19.81 14.93 -6.66
C GLN A 54 21.01 15.62 -7.33
N GLU A 55 20.84 16.86 -7.82
CA GLU A 55 21.94 17.66 -8.38
C GLU A 55 22.98 18.03 -7.30
N ILE A 56 22.53 18.36 -6.08
CA ILE A 56 23.43 18.62 -4.94
C ILE A 56 24.24 17.36 -4.62
N GLU A 57 23.64 16.17 -4.65
CA GLU A 57 24.36 14.91 -4.42
C GLU A 57 25.39 14.61 -5.51
N ILE A 58 25.04 14.78 -6.80
CA ILE A 58 25.96 14.59 -7.92
C ILE A 58 27.18 15.52 -7.75
N ASN A 59 26.96 16.78 -7.39
CA ASN A 59 28.02 17.75 -7.13
C ASN A 59 28.85 17.43 -5.87
N GLN A 60 28.24 16.88 -4.81
CA GLN A 60 28.96 16.45 -3.62
C GLN A 60 29.78 15.19 -3.85
N GLN A 61 29.28 14.23 -4.63
CA GLN A 61 30.01 13.02 -5.03
C GLN A 61 31.19 13.37 -5.96
N ALA A 62 31.01 14.32 -6.88
CA ALA A 62 32.10 14.84 -7.71
C ALA A 62 33.19 15.54 -6.89
N ASN A 63 32.82 16.36 -5.88
CA ASN A 63 33.78 17.03 -5.00
C ASN A 63 34.45 16.09 -3.97
N ALA A 64 33.78 15.02 -3.55
CA ALA A 64 34.33 14.04 -2.61
C ALA A 64 35.44 13.16 -3.22
N ALA A 65 35.46 13.01 -4.55
CA ALA A 65 36.53 12.33 -5.28
C ALA A 65 37.86 13.11 -5.29
N GLU A 66 37.86 14.41 -4.99
CA GLU A 66 39.06 15.26 -5.07
C GLU A 66 39.72 15.61 -3.72
N LYS A 67 39.06 15.42 -2.57
CA LYS A 67 39.65 15.79 -1.25
C LYS A 67 39.39 14.76 -0.15
N SER A 68 40.39 13.93 0.12
CA SER A 68 40.46 13.08 1.31
C SER A 68 41.26 13.74 2.42
N GLN A 69 40.60 14.37 3.41
CA GLN A 69 41.18 14.58 4.75
C GLN A 69 40.14 14.89 5.85
N LYS A 70 40.32 14.19 6.99
CA LYS A 70 39.73 14.29 8.35
C LYS A 70 38.40 15.08 8.51
N LYS A 71 37.28 14.34 8.59
CA LYS A 71 35.93 14.90 8.78
C LYS A 71 35.52 15.06 10.27
N ASP A 72 35.23 16.31 10.64
CA ASP A 72 34.61 16.77 11.89
C ASP A 72 33.24 16.11 12.15
N SER A 73 32.79 16.03 13.41
CA SER A 73 31.52 15.36 13.78
C SER A 73 30.30 16.00 13.11
N LYS A 74 30.28 17.33 12.92
CA LYS A 74 29.22 18.05 12.21
C LYS A 74 29.12 17.62 10.75
N SER A 75 30.26 17.47 10.06
CA SER A 75 30.30 17.03 8.66
C SER A 75 29.82 15.58 8.44
N ARG A 76 29.98 14.71 9.44
CA ARG A 76 29.45 13.33 9.41
C ARG A 76 27.94 13.28 9.62
N PHE A 77 27.40 14.18 10.44
CA PHE A 77 25.96 14.34 10.62
C PHE A 77 25.30 14.87 9.34
N LEU A 78 25.86 15.92 8.74
CA LEU A 78 25.41 16.44 7.44
C LEU A 78 25.45 15.36 6.35
N ALA A 79 26.53 14.58 6.24
CA ALA A 79 26.61 13.51 5.25
C ALA A 79 25.55 12.41 5.46
N ARG A 80 25.20 12.09 6.71
CA ARG A 80 24.10 11.15 7.02
C ARG A 80 22.73 11.74 6.69
N LYS A 81 22.52 13.03 6.99
CA LYS A 81 21.29 13.76 6.67
C LYS A 81 21.12 13.89 5.15
N ALA A 82 22.16 14.25 4.42
CA ALA A 82 22.20 14.32 2.96
C ALA A 82 21.97 12.94 2.33
N LYS A 83 22.62 11.87 2.82
CA LYS A 83 22.35 10.51 2.34
C LYS A 83 20.89 10.10 2.57
N LYS A 84 20.33 10.41 3.74
CA LYS A 84 18.93 10.11 4.06
C LYS A 84 17.96 10.95 3.21
N ALA A 85 18.29 12.21 2.96
CA ALA A 85 17.52 13.10 2.09
C ALA A 85 17.60 12.66 0.62
N ALA A 86 18.75 12.16 0.17
CA ALA A 86 18.94 11.62 -1.17
C ALA A 86 18.26 10.26 -1.36
N GLU A 87 18.31 9.39 -0.35
CA GLU A 87 17.56 8.13 -0.36
C GLU A 87 16.05 8.40 -0.39
N LEU A 88 15.58 9.40 0.36
CA LEU A 88 14.20 9.90 0.30
C LEU A 88 13.89 10.52 -1.08
N ALA A 89 14.75 11.38 -1.63
CA ALA A 89 14.58 11.96 -2.97
C ALA A 89 14.60 10.89 -4.08
N SER A 90 15.36 9.81 -3.91
CA SER A 90 15.38 8.68 -4.85
C SER A 90 14.10 7.83 -4.79
N SER A 91 13.39 7.84 -3.65
CA SER A 91 12.02 7.30 -3.56
C SER A 91 10.98 8.21 -4.22
N TYR A 92 11.35 9.48 -4.46
CA TYR A 92 10.56 10.48 -5.18
C TYR A 92 11.07 10.72 -6.60
N VAL A 93 11.85 9.79 -7.19
CA VAL A 93 12.09 9.81 -8.65
C VAL A 93 10.72 9.93 -9.30
N PRO A 94 10.45 10.99 -10.06
CA PRO A 94 9.17 11.15 -10.72
C PRO A 94 8.97 9.88 -11.56
N ASN A 95 7.91 9.12 -11.27
CA ASN A 95 7.40 8.19 -12.25
C ASN A 95 7.28 8.98 -13.55
N ASP A 96 7.76 8.40 -14.64
CA ASP A 96 7.61 8.99 -15.96
C ASP A 96 6.15 9.45 -16.11
N ALA A 97 5.90 10.71 -16.46
CA ALA A 97 4.54 11.23 -16.58
C ALA A 97 3.68 10.37 -17.53
N ALA A 98 4.35 9.65 -18.45
CA ALA A 98 3.75 8.62 -19.28
C ALA A 98 3.28 7.38 -18.48
N GLU A 99 4.04 6.90 -17.49
CA GLU A 99 3.66 5.80 -16.61
C GLU A 99 2.52 6.19 -15.66
N ASP A 100 2.54 7.39 -15.08
CA ASP A 100 1.43 7.86 -14.25
C ASP A 100 0.13 8.01 -15.07
N ALA A 101 0.23 8.54 -16.30
CA ALA A 101 -0.91 8.62 -17.21
C ALA A 101 -1.42 7.23 -17.63
N ARG A 102 -0.54 6.24 -17.78
CA ARG A 102 -0.92 4.84 -18.04
C ARG A 102 -1.64 4.23 -16.85
N LEU A 103 -1.11 4.39 -15.64
CA LEU A 103 -1.72 3.90 -14.40
C LEU A 103 -3.10 4.51 -14.17
N GLU A 104 -3.25 5.82 -14.38
CA GLU A 104 -4.55 6.49 -14.26
C GLU A 104 -5.55 5.98 -15.29
N LYS A 105 -5.10 5.74 -16.53
CA LYS A 105 -5.94 5.15 -17.58
C LYS A 105 -6.36 3.72 -17.23
N GLU A 106 -5.46 2.91 -16.70
CA GLU A 106 -5.74 1.55 -16.24
C GLU A 106 -6.76 1.55 -15.09
N ALA A 107 -6.60 2.43 -14.10
CA ALA A 107 -7.53 2.58 -12.99
C ALA A 107 -8.94 3.00 -13.46
N LYS A 108 -9.02 3.97 -14.38
CA LYS A 108 -10.31 4.38 -14.98
C LYS A 108 -10.97 3.25 -15.77
N GLN A 109 -10.18 2.48 -16.52
CA GLN A 109 -10.72 1.32 -17.24
C GLN A 109 -11.22 0.25 -16.27
N GLU A 110 -10.48 0.01 -15.18
CA GLU A 110 -10.86 -0.93 -14.13
C GLU A 110 -12.21 -0.57 -13.50
N GLU A 111 -12.40 0.71 -13.16
CA GLU A 111 -13.67 1.21 -12.62
C GLU A 111 -14.82 1.00 -13.61
N VAL A 112 -14.62 1.30 -14.90
CA VAL A 112 -15.64 1.14 -15.94
C VAL A 112 -16.04 -0.32 -16.11
N ASP A 113 -15.07 -1.23 -16.15
CA ASP A 113 -15.31 -2.65 -16.35
C ASP A 113 -16.07 -3.27 -15.18
N ILE A 114 -15.63 -2.99 -13.95
CA ILE A 114 -16.27 -3.48 -12.73
C ILE A 114 -17.68 -2.90 -12.62
N LYS A 115 -17.86 -1.60 -12.89
CA LYS A 115 -19.17 -0.95 -12.86
C LYS A 115 -20.14 -1.58 -13.84
N ARG A 116 -19.71 -1.88 -15.07
CA ARG A 116 -20.54 -2.57 -16.07
C ARG A 116 -21.05 -3.91 -15.54
N VAL A 117 -20.17 -4.72 -14.95
CA VAL A 117 -20.55 -6.03 -14.38
C VAL A 117 -21.49 -5.85 -13.18
N CYS A 118 -21.24 -4.87 -12.32
CA CYS A 118 -22.12 -4.52 -11.21
C CYS A 118 -23.53 -4.13 -11.71
N ASP A 119 -23.61 -3.34 -12.78
CA ASP A 119 -24.88 -2.95 -13.40
C ASP A 119 -25.64 -4.15 -13.96
N GLU A 120 -24.96 -5.07 -14.66
CA GLU A 120 -25.53 -6.31 -15.20
C GLU A 120 -26.07 -7.26 -14.11
N LEU A 121 -25.41 -7.28 -12.95
CA LEU A 121 -25.80 -8.06 -11.77
C LEU A 121 -26.80 -7.32 -10.86
N GLY A 122 -27.08 -6.03 -11.10
CA GLY A 122 -27.97 -5.24 -10.26
C GLY A 122 -27.42 -4.92 -8.86
N VAL A 123 -26.09 -4.89 -8.72
CA VAL A 123 -25.37 -4.60 -7.46
C VAL A 123 -24.60 -3.29 -7.55
N GLN A 124 -24.16 -2.78 -6.40
CA GLN A 124 -23.35 -1.57 -6.27
C GLN A 124 -22.19 -1.81 -5.29
N ILE A 125 -21.09 -1.10 -5.50
CA ILE A 125 -19.92 -1.15 -4.63
C ILE A 125 -20.27 -0.51 -3.29
N TYR A 126 -19.97 -1.22 -2.21
CA TYR A 126 -19.91 -0.71 -0.85
C TYR A 126 -18.44 -0.64 -0.44
N GLU A 127 -17.95 0.58 -0.26
CA GLU A 127 -16.55 0.84 0.05
C GLU A 127 -16.18 0.26 1.42
N ILE A 128 -15.13 -0.56 1.42
CA ILE A 128 -14.46 -1.10 2.59
C ILE A 128 -13.19 -0.28 2.82
N ASN A 129 -12.81 -0.10 4.08
CA ASN A 129 -11.59 0.62 4.43
C ASN A 129 -10.38 0.00 3.71
N PRO A 130 -9.51 0.81 3.07
CA PRO A 130 -8.32 0.35 2.37
C PRO A 130 -7.19 0.03 3.37
N ASP A 131 -7.44 -0.97 4.20
CA ASP A 131 -6.47 -1.53 5.13
C ASP A 131 -6.12 -2.97 4.73
N GLY A 132 -5.16 -3.58 5.45
CA GLY A 132 -4.77 -4.96 5.17
C GLY A 132 -5.86 -6.00 5.49
N HIS A 133 -7.03 -5.61 5.98
CA HIS A 133 -8.15 -6.48 6.29
C HIS A 133 -9.28 -6.40 5.24
N CYS A 134 -9.11 -5.62 4.17
CA CYS A 134 -10.15 -5.32 3.18
C CYS A 134 -10.88 -6.58 2.65
N LEU A 135 -10.16 -7.64 2.27
CA LEU A 135 -10.76 -8.90 1.81
C LEU A 135 -11.72 -9.49 2.85
N PHE A 136 -11.23 -9.69 4.07
CA PHE A 136 -11.99 -10.31 5.15
C PHE A 136 -13.16 -9.44 5.61
N SER A 137 -12.98 -8.11 5.60
CA SER A 137 -14.03 -7.14 5.87
C SER A 137 -15.12 -7.15 4.80
N ALA A 138 -14.75 -7.24 3.51
CA ALA A 138 -15.70 -7.33 2.40
C ALA A 138 -16.55 -8.61 2.48
N VAL A 139 -15.90 -9.75 2.77
CA VAL A 139 -16.61 -11.03 2.96
C VAL A 139 -17.47 -11.00 4.22
N ALA A 140 -16.97 -10.46 5.34
CA ALA A 140 -17.74 -10.32 6.57
C ALA A 140 -19.05 -9.54 6.36
N ASP A 141 -18.97 -8.42 5.63
CA ASP A 141 -20.13 -7.61 5.27
C ASP A 141 -21.19 -8.43 4.51
N GLN A 142 -20.75 -9.17 3.49
CA GLN A 142 -21.63 -10.04 2.70
C GLN A 142 -22.26 -11.16 3.55
N LEU A 143 -21.48 -11.80 4.43
CA LEU A 143 -21.98 -12.85 5.32
C LEU A 143 -23.06 -12.32 6.28
N ALA A 144 -22.92 -11.07 6.74
CA ALA A 144 -23.95 -10.40 7.54
C ALA A 144 -25.23 -10.16 6.73
N LEU A 145 -25.10 -9.64 5.50
CA LEU A 145 -26.24 -9.35 4.62
C LEU A 145 -27.02 -10.62 4.26
N LEU A 146 -26.32 -11.74 4.09
CA LEU A 146 -26.91 -13.05 3.80
C LEU A 146 -27.43 -13.77 5.05
N SER A 147 -27.30 -13.16 6.24
CA SER A 147 -27.69 -13.74 7.54
C SER A 147 -27.00 -15.09 7.83
N ILE A 148 -25.82 -15.32 7.26
CA ILE A 148 -24.98 -16.50 7.54
C ILE A 148 -24.26 -16.31 8.87
N LEU A 149 -23.79 -15.07 9.11
CA LEU A 149 -23.25 -14.66 10.40
C LEU A 149 -24.15 -13.59 11.02
N PRO A 150 -24.36 -13.64 12.36
CA PRO A 150 -24.94 -12.52 13.08
C PRO A 150 -24.08 -11.27 12.92
N SER A 151 -24.69 -10.08 12.84
CA SER A 151 -23.95 -8.81 12.68
C SER A 151 -22.92 -8.54 13.78
N SER A 152 -23.10 -9.11 14.98
CA SER A 152 -22.12 -9.01 16.07
C SER A 152 -20.85 -9.82 15.84
N GLN A 153 -20.90 -10.86 15.00
CA GLN A 153 -19.80 -11.77 14.68
C GLN A 153 -19.25 -11.56 13.27
N ALA A 154 -19.98 -10.83 12.40
CA ALA A 154 -19.56 -10.51 11.05
C ALA A 154 -18.49 -9.41 11.04
N ASN A 155 -17.28 -9.77 11.45
CA ASN A 155 -16.10 -8.91 11.46
C ASN A 155 -14.89 -9.63 10.85
N TYR A 156 -13.89 -8.87 10.41
CA TYR A 156 -12.70 -9.41 9.75
C TYR A 156 -11.98 -10.45 10.60
N ALA A 157 -11.96 -10.31 11.93
CA ALA A 157 -11.24 -11.23 12.82
C ALA A 157 -11.87 -12.63 12.81
N THR A 158 -13.20 -12.70 12.82
CA THR A 158 -13.95 -13.96 12.75
C THR A 158 -13.74 -14.64 11.39
N VAL A 159 -13.76 -13.87 10.31
CA VAL A 159 -13.56 -14.38 8.95
C VAL A 159 -12.10 -14.85 8.77
N ARG A 160 -11.10 -14.11 9.27
CA ARG A 160 -9.69 -14.52 9.28
C ARG A 160 -9.45 -15.82 10.03
N LEU A 161 -10.02 -15.93 11.22
CA LEU A 161 -9.94 -17.15 12.02
C LEU A 161 -10.54 -18.35 11.26
N THR A 162 -11.67 -18.14 10.59
CA THR A 162 -12.35 -19.19 9.82
C THR A 162 -11.50 -19.62 8.62
N ALA A 163 -10.95 -18.68 7.84
CA ALA A 163 -10.03 -18.97 6.75
C ALA A 163 -8.81 -19.76 7.22
N CYS A 164 -8.12 -19.26 8.27
CA CYS A 164 -6.96 -19.91 8.89
C CYS A 164 -7.27 -21.35 9.31
N ASN A 165 -8.36 -21.57 10.06
CA ASN A 165 -8.72 -22.89 10.55
C ASN A 165 -9.04 -23.86 9.39
N TYR A 166 -9.69 -23.37 8.33
CA TYR A 166 -10.01 -24.20 7.18
C TYR A 166 -8.76 -24.58 6.39
N ILE A 167 -7.88 -23.61 6.11
CA ILE A 167 -6.60 -23.84 5.43
C ILE A 167 -5.77 -24.85 6.24
N TYR A 168 -5.62 -24.61 7.54
CA TYR A 168 -4.83 -25.47 8.43
C TYR A 168 -5.31 -26.93 8.48
N SER A 169 -6.62 -27.15 8.35
CA SER A 169 -7.22 -28.49 8.38
C SER A 169 -7.20 -29.22 7.03
N HIS A 170 -6.84 -28.53 5.94
CA HIS A 170 -6.83 -29.08 4.57
C HIS A 170 -5.51 -28.76 3.84
N PRO A 171 -4.33 -29.08 4.41
CA PRO A 171 -3.04 -28.64 3.87
C PRO A 171 -2.82 -29.05 2.40
N ASP A 172 -3.23 -30.25 2.01
CA ASP A 172 -3.04 -30.77 0.65
C ASP A 172 -3.74 -29.93 -0.43
N ASP A 173 -4.85 -29.27 -0.08
CA ASP A 173 -5.62 -28.43 -1.00
C ASP A 173 -5.02 -27.04 -1.20
N PHE A 174 -4.22 -26.57 -0.23
CA PHE A 174 -3.74 -25.19 -0.19
C PHE A 174 -2.23 -25.07 -0.40
N LEU A 175 -1.43 -25.99 0.13
CA LEU A 175 0.04 -25.99 0.04
C LEU A 175 0.58 -25.72 -1.37
N PRO A 176 0.02 -26.28 -2.46
CA PRO A 176 0.50 -26.02 -3.82
C PRO A 176 0.39 -24.55 -4.27
N PHE A 177 -0.49 -23.76 -3.63
CA PHE A 177 -0.77 -22.37 -4.01
C PHE A 177 -0.14 -21.35 -3.05
N LEU A 178 0.48 -21.81 -1.96
CA LEU A 178 1.07 -20.92 -0.97
C LEU A 178 2.53 -20.61 -1.33
N PRO A 179 2.90 -19.32 -1.41
CA PRO A 179 4.26 -18.94 -1.77
C PRO A 179 5.23 -19.36 -0.65
N SER A 180 6.28 -20.11 -1.01
CA SER A 180 7.40 -20.39 -0.10
C SER A 180 8.06 -19.06 0.30
N ALA A 181 8.27 -18.85 1.60
CA ALA A 181 8.83 -17.60 2.14
C ALA A 181 10.19 -17.21 1.54
N ASN A 182 10.93 -18.19 1.03
CA ASN A 182 12.27 -18.03 0.49
C ASN A 182 12.36 -18.39 -1.02
N GLY A 183 11.22 -18.55 -1.71
CA GLY A 183 11.16 -19.02 -3.10
C GLY A 183 11.38 -20.52 -3.26
N GLU A 184 11.34 -21.00 -4.51
CA GLU A 184 11.48 -22.43 -4.88
C GLU A 184 12.82 -23.03 -4.40
N ASP A 185 13.88 -22.21 -4.35
CA ASP A 185 15.25 -22.59 -3.91
C ASP A 185 15.59 -22.15 -2.48
N GLY A 186 14.56 -21.77 -1.71
CA GLY A 186 14.72 -21.17 -0.39
C GLY A 186 15.15 -22.14 0.72
N PRO A 187 15.91 -21.70 1.75
CA PRO A 187 16.17 -22.53 2.93
C PRO A 187 14.86 -22.90 3.62
N GLY A 188 14.51 -24.20 3.65
CA GLY A 188 13.24 -24.69 4.21
C GLY A 188 12.26 -25.20 3.16
N ALA A 189 12.43 -24.86 1.89
CA ALA A 189 11.64 -25.45 0.81
C ALA A 189 11.88 -26.97 0.74
N THR A 190 10.80 -27.73 0.56
CA THR A 190 10.90 -29.17 0.30
C THR A 190 11.55 -29.41 -1.07
N ARG A 191 11.90 -30.67 -1.37
CA ARG A 191 12.55 -31.04 -2.66
C ARG A 191 11.73 -30.66 -3.90
N GLU A 192 10.47 -30.28 -3.73
CA GLU A 192 9.52 -29.89 -4.78
C GLU A 192 9.23 -28.37 -4.78
N GLY A 193 10.01 -27.56 -4.04
CA GLY A 193 9.81 -26.11 -3.95
C GLY A 193 8.63 -25.70 -3.06
N LEU A 194 7.94 -26.67 -2.44
CA LEU A 194 6.80 -26.43 -1.56
C LEU A 194 7.25 -26.02 -0.16
N MET A 195 6.42 -25.20 0.47
CA MET A 195 6.58 -24.73 1.83
C MET A 195 6.68 -25.88 2.84
N SER A 196 7.55 -25.76 3.85
CA SER A 196 7.62 -26.73 4.94
C SER A 196 6.41 -26.62 5.89
N GLN A 197 6.17 -27.68 6.67
CA GLN A 197 5.09 -27.69 7.67
C GLN A 197 5.16 -26.51 8.67
N ARG A 198 6.38 -26.10 9.08
CA ARG A 198 6.55 -24.98 10.01
C ARG A 198 6.22 -23.63 9.38
N GLU A 199 6.59 -23.45 8.11
CA GLU A 199 6.26 -22.23 7.37
C GLU A 199 4.75 -22.18 7.10
N PHE A 200 4.11 -23.32 6.83
CA PHE A 200 2.65 -23.43 6.70
C PHE A 200 1.92 -23.03 7.98
N GLU A 201 2.39 -23.52 9.12
CA GLU A 201 1.88 -23.11 10.44
C GLU A 201 2.05 -21.60 10.65
N SER A 202 3.23 -21.06 10.31
CA SER A 202 3.50 -19.62 10.40
C SER A 202 2.57 -18.81 9.48
N TYR A 203 2.33 -19.28 8.25
CA TYR A 203 1.41 -18.66 7.30
C TYR A 203 0.00 -18.56 7.89
N CYS A 204 -0.54 -19.67 8.40
CA CYS A 204 -1.85 -19.70 9.02
C CYS A 204 -1.97 -18.71 10.18
N LEU A 205 -0.94 -18.66 11.05
CA LEU A 205 -0.88 -17.71 12.15
C LEU A 205 -0.80 -16.26 11.67
N SER A 206 -0.02 -15.97 10.62
CA SER A 206 0.05 -14.63 10.04
C SER A 206 -1.30 -14.18 9.49
N ILE A 207 -2.03 -15.05 8.79
CA ILE A 207 -3.39 -14.76 8.30
C ILE A 207 -4.35 -14.46 9.45
N ARG A 208 -4.25 -15.20 10.56
CA ARG A 208 -5.11 -15.03 11.73
C ARG A 208 -4.81 -13.75 12.53
N ASP A 209 -3.54 -13.51 12.81
CA ASP A 209 -3.10 -12.58 13.87
C ASP A 209 -2.63 -11.22 13.34
N THR A 210 -2.49 -11.05 12.02
CA THR A 210 -1.93 -9.83 11.41
C THR A 210 -2.83 -9.22 10.35
N ALA A 211 -2.42 -8.05 9.85
CA ALA A 211 -3.05 -7.36 8.73
C ALA A 211 -2.43 -7.76 7.37
N VAL A 212 -1.84 -8.97 7.25
CA VAL A 212 -1.40 -9.47 5.95
C VAL A 212 -2.60 -9.57 5.01
N TRP A 213 -2.39 -9.15 3.76
CA TRP A 213 -3.41 -9.19 2.71
C TRP A 213 -3.74 -10.64 2.39
N GLY A 214 -5.03 -10.94 2.22
CA GLY A 214 -5.47 -12.26 1.76
C GLY A 214 -5.67 -12.27 0.24
N GLY A 215 -5.76 -13.46 -0.33
CA GLY A 215 -5.96 -13.62 -1.76
C GLY A 215 -6.80 -14.85 -2.10
N GLU A 216 -6.47 -15.47 -3.24
CA GLU A 216 -7.17 -16.63 -3.79
C GLU A 216 -7.29 -17.81 -2.81
N PRO A 217 -6.24 -18.23 -2.07
CA PRO A 217 -6.35 -19.33 -1.11
C PRO A 217 -7.36 -19.04 -0.01
N GLU A 218 -7.38 -17.82 0.53
CA GLU A 218 -8.31 -17.41 1.56
C GLU A 218 -9.74 -17.36 1.04
N ILE A 219 -9.97 -16.85 -0.18
CA ILE A 219 -11.30 -16.80 -0.78
C ILE A 219 -11.85 -18.22 -0.96
N LEU A 220 -11.03 -19.14 -1.49
CA LEU A 220 -11.41 -20.54 -1.65
C LEU A 220 -11.71 -21.19 -0.29
N ALA A 221 -10.87 -20.97 0.71
CA ALA A 221 -11.06 -21.48 2.06
C ALA A 221 -12.37 -20.98 2.68
N LEU A 222 -12.67 -19.69 2.53
CA LEU A 222 -13.90 -19.09 3.05
C LEU A 222 -15.16 -19.60 2.34
N SER A 223 -15.09 -19.76 1.02
CA SER A 223 -16.18 -20.33 0.24
C SER A 223 -16.53 -21.72 0.76
N ARG A 224 -15.52 -22.58 0.94
CA ARG A 224 -15.69 -23.94 1.45
C ARG A 224 -16.12 -23.99 2.93
N ALA A 225 -15.52 -23.16 3.78
CA ALA A 225 -15.80 -23.14 5.21
C ALA A 225 -17.25 -22.72 5.53
N TYR A 226 -17.76 -21.70 4.83
CA TYR A 226 -19.15 -21.27 4.98
C TYR A 226 -20.12 -21.99 4.06
N ASN A 227 -19.61 -22.89 3.20
CA ASN A 227 -20.38 -23.61 2.19
C ASN A 227 -21.24 -22.67 1.33
N ILE A 228 -20.65 -21.57 0.87
CA ILE A 228 -21.31 -20.58 0.02
C ILE A 228 -20.41 -20.18 -1.15
N PRO A 229 -20.94 -20.04 -2.38
CA PRO A 229 -20.15 -19.51 -3.47
C PRO A 229 -19.72 -18.07 -3.22
N ILE A 230 -18.49 -17.75 -3.64
CA ILE A 230 -17.97 -16.37 -3.64
C ILE A 230 -17.69 -15.97 -5.08
N HIS A 231 -18.28 -14.84 -5.50
CA HIS A 231 -18.06 -14.25 -6.82
C HIS A 231 -17.21 -12.99 -6.67
N VAL A 232 -16.05 -13.00 -7.33
CA VAL A 232 -15.11 -11.88 -7.35
C VAL A 232 -15.21 -11.17 -8.70
N VAL A 233 -15.77 -9.96 -8.69
CA VAL A 233 -15.86 -9.10 -9.88
C VAL A 233 -14.54 -8.35 -10.07
N GLN A 234 -13.98 -8.37 -11.27
CA GLN A 234 -12.70 -7.74 -11.59
C GLN A 234 -12.68 -7.18 -13.03
N SER A 235 -11.72 -6.31 -13.35
CA SER A 235 -11.47 -5.80 -14.72
C SER A 235 -10.74 -6.80 -15.64
N GLY A 236 -10.44 -8.01 -15.14
CA GLY A 236 -9.78 -9.07 -15.89
C GLY A 236 -10.69 -9.92 -16.78
N ARG A 237 -10.10 -10.94 -17.40
CA ARG A 237 -10.81 -12.06 -18.03
C ARG A 237 -10.51 -13.34 -17.23
N PRO A 238 -11.51 -14.02 -16.68
CA PRO A 238 -12.94 -13.68 -16.73
C PRO A 238 -13.29 -12.44 -15.88
N PRO A 239 -14.38 -11.72 -16.21
CA PRO A 239 -14.82 -10.55 -15.45
C PRO A 239 -15.37 -10.91 -14.06
N ILE A 240 -15.74 -12.18 -13.87
CA ILE A 240 -16.16 -12.74 -12.59
C ILE A 240 -15.38 -14.04 -12.38
N VAL A 241 -14.61 -14.12 -11.30
CA VAL A 241 -14.01 -15.36 -10.82
C VAL A 241 -14.99 -15.98 -9.83
N ILE A 242 -15.32 -17.25 -10.04
CA ILE A 242 -16.30 -17.96 -9.24
C ILE A 242 -15.60 -19.02 -8.40
N HIS A 243 -15.72 -18.91 -7.08
CA HIS A 243 -15.27 -19.88 -6.11
C HIS A 243 -16.47 -20.69 -5.62
N ASN A 244 -16.51 -21.96 -5.99
CA ASN A 244 -17.57 -22.87 -5.57
C ASN A 244 -17.08 -23.74 -4.39
N PRO A 245 -17.84 -23.86 -3.29
CA PRO A 245 -17.45 -24.70 -2.15
C PRO A 245 -17.21 -26.17 -2.51
N THR A 246 -17.85 -26.68 -3.56
CA THR A 246 -17.72 -28.09 -3.97
C THR A 246 -16.57 -28.34 -4.94
N GLY A 247 -15.92 -27.28 -5.45
CA GLY A 247 -14.90 -27.39 -6.50
C GLY A 247 -15.46 -27.77 -7.89
N THR A 248 -16.78 -27.89 -8.02
CA THR A 248 -17.44 -28.13 -9.32
C THR A 248 -17.69 -26.81 -10.06
N PRO A 249 -17.76 -26.83 -11.41
CA PRO A 249 -18.21 -25.66 -12.15
C PRO A 249 -19.56 -25.19 -11.62
N TYR A 250 -19.67 -23.90 -11.28
CA TYR A 250 -20.92 -23.32 -10.82
C TYR A 250 -21.91 -23.25 -12.00
N ASP A 251 -23.01 -23.98 -11.89
CA ASP A 251 -24.12 -24.00 -12.86
C ASP A 251 -25.33 -23.16 -12.40
N GLY A 252 -25.19 -22.48 -11.27
CA GLY A 252 -26.24 -21.64 -10.70
C GLY A 252 -26.42 -20.31 -11.43
N ASP A 253 -27.54 -19.63 -11.12
CA ASP A 253 -27.83 -18.31 -11.66
C ASP A 253 -26.79 -17.29 -11.14
N MET A 254 -26.14 -16.55 -12.05
CA MET A 254 -25.21 -15.48 -11.71
C MET A 254 -25.85 -14.38 -10.85
N ARG A 255 -27.18 -14.29 -10.83
CA ARG A 255 -28.00 -13.39 -10.01
C ARG A 255 -28.55 -14.04 -8.73
N ASP A 256 -28.11 -15.24 -8.36
CA ASP A 256 -28.57 -15.91 -7.13
C ASP A 256 -28.32 -15.01 -5.91
N PRO A 257 -29.35 -14.63 -5.14
CA PRO A 257 -29.18 -13.80 -3.97
C PRO A 257 -28.35 -14.47 -2.87
N ARG A 258 -28.16 -15.79 -2.88
CA ARG A 258 -27.39 -16.56 -1.88
C ARG A 258 -25.95 -16.79 -2.32
N VAL A 259 -25.30 -15.73 -2.78
CA VAL A 259 -23.89 -15.73 -3.20
C VAL A 259 -23.21 -14.50 -2.61
N VAL A 260 -22.04 -14.70 -2.02
CA VAL A 260 -21.18 -13.62 -1.55
C VAL A 260 -20.59 -12.93 -2.77
N ARG A 261 -20.79 -11.62 -2.92
CA ARG A 261 -20.24 -10.85 -4.03
C ARG A 261 -19.27 -9.79 -3.52
N ILE A 262 -18.05 -9.85 -4.03
CA ILE A 262 -17.00 -8.87 -3.75
C ILE A 262 -16.40 -8.37 -5.07
N SER A 263 -15.81 -7.19 -5.06
CA SER A 263 -15.06 -6.65 -6.20
C SER A 263 -13.59 -6.51 -5.86
N TYR A 264 -12.73 -6.89 -6.79
CA TYR A 264 -11.28 -6.81 -6.71
C TYR A 264 -10.76 -5.66 -7.58
N HIS A 265 -9.95 -4.80 -6.98
CA HIS A 265 -9.39 -3.60 -7.60
C HIS A 265 -7.87 -3.65 -7.44
N ARG A 266 -7.14 -3.62 -8.56
CA ARG A 266 -5.67 -3.72 -8.55
C ARG A 266 -5.02 -2.34 -8.61
N ARG A 267 -5.68 -1.37 -9.25
CA ARG A 267 -5.10 -0.06 -9.60
C ARG A 267 -5.90 1.13 -9.05
N MET A 268 -7.13 0.90 -8.56
CA MET A 268 -8.00 1.98 -8.05
C MET A 268 -7.43 2.69 -6.80
N TYR A 269 -6.69 1.98 -5.94
CA TYR A 269 -6.09 2.54 -4.72
C TYR A 269 -4.58 2.61 -4.92
N GLY A 270 -3.97 3.79 -4.80
CA GLY A 270 -2.53 4.01 -5.03
C GLY A 270 -1.57 3.16 -4.17
N LEU A 271 -2.10 2.35 -3.24
CA LEU A 271 -1.37 1.44 -2.36
C LEU A 271 -1.34 -0.02 -2.86
N GLY A 272 -2.11 -0.40 -3.89
CA GLY A 272 -2.12 -1.75 -4.45
C GLY A 272 -3.51 -2.40 -4.47
N GLU A 273 -3.53 -3.71 -4.23
CA GLU A 273 -4.71 -4.57 -4.31
C GLU A 273 -5.74 -4.27 -3.22
N HIS A 274 -7.02 -4.21 -3.58
CA HIS A 274 -8.10 -3.90 -2.64
C HIS A 274 -9.40 -4.65 -2.98
N TYR A 275 -10.16 -4.97 -1.93
CA TYR A 275 -11.46 -5.62 -2.04
C TYR A 275 -12.56 -4.77 -1.44
N ASN A 276 -13.67 -4.66 -2.17
CA ASN A 276 -14.91 -4.04 -1.70
C ASN A 276 -16.07 -5.04 -1.71
N SER A 277 -17.09 -4.77 -0.89
CA SER A 277 -18.33 -5.57 -0.86
C SER A 277 -19.28 -5.11 -1.97
N LEU A 278 -20.06 -6.02 -2.56
CA LEU A 278 -21.07 -5.69 -3.58
C LEU A 278 -22.48 -5.91 -3.03
N ARG A 279 -23.21 -4.82 -2.78
CA ARG A 279 -24.56 -4.88 -2.21
C ARG A 279 -25.63 -4.73 -3.30
N PRO A 280 -26.83 -5.32 -3.14
CA PRO A 280 -27.93 -5.07 -4.07
C PRO A 280 -28.21 -3.58 -4.22
N LYS A 281 -28.44 -3.12 -5.47
CA LYS A 281 -28.97 -1.77 -5.68
C LYS A 281 -30.34 -1.68 -5.03
N SER A 282 -30.58 -0.61 -4.26
CA SER A 282 -31.91 -0.34 -3.70
C SER A 282 -32.97 -0.34 -4.81
N MET A 283 -34.17 -0.87 -4.53
CA MET A 283 -35.32 -0.87 -5.45
C MET A 283 -35.62 0.53 -6.01
N PHE A 284 -35.35 1.58 -5.23
CA PHE A 284 -35.47 2.98 -5.68
C PHE A 284 -34.45 3.38 -6.75
N ALA A 285 -33.23 2.85 -6.69
CA ALA A 285 -32.18 3.11 -7.68
C ALA A 285 -32.41 2.33 -8.99
N GLN A 286 -33.05 1.16 -8.92
CA GLN A 286 -33.43 0.39 -10.11
C GLN A 286 -34.59 1.05 -10.87
N LEU A 287 -35.56 1.64 -10.16
CA LEU A 287 -36.67 2.38 -10.76
C LEU A 287 -36.20 3.70 -11.40
N SER A 288 -35.29 4.45 -10.79
CA SER A 288 -34.79 5.71 -11.37
C SER A 288 -33.99 5.50 -12.66
N GLN A 289 -33.17 4.46 -12.74
CA GLN A 289 -32.46 4.09 -13.99
C GLN A 289 -33.41 3.64 -15.09
N SER A 290 -34.47 2.91 -14.73
CA SER A 290 -35.50 2.49 -15.70
C SER A 290 -36.27 3.68 -16.25
N ILE A 291 -36.60 4.68 -15.42
CA ILE A 291 -37.28 5.91 -15.86
C ILE A 291 -36.36 6.76 -16.74
N HIS A 292 -35.06 6.85 -16.42
CA HIS A 292 -34.10 7.61 -17.24
C HIS A 292 -33.87 7.03 -18.64
N ASN A 293 -34.02 5.71 -18.81
CA ASN A 293 -33.91 5.05 -20.11
C ASN A 293 -35.22 5.06 -20.93
N ILE A 294 -36.33 5.54 -20.35
CA ILE A 294 -37.66 5.56 -20.99
C ILE A 294 -38.06 6.98 -21.43
N VAL A 295 -37.36 8.02 -20.98
CA VAL A 295 -37.59 9.40 -21.42
C VAL A 295 -36.48 9.81 -22.41
N PRO A 296 -36.80 10.14 -23.67
CA PRO A 296 -35.83 10.54 -24.69
C PRO A 296 -35.17 11.90 -24.41
#